data_AF-A0A6G6WC55-F1
#
_entry.id   AF-A0A6G6WC55-F1
#
_cell.length_a   1.000
_cell.length_b   1.000
_cell.length_c   1.000
_cell.angle_alpha   90.00
_cell.angle_beta   90.00
_cell.angle_gamma   90.00
#
_symmetry.space_group_name_H-M   'P 1'
#
loop_
_entity.id
_entity.type
_entity.pdbx_description
1 polymer ?
#
loop_
_entity_poly.entity_id
_entity_poly.type
_entity_poly.pdbx_seq_one_letter_code
_entity_poly.pdbx_strand_id
1 'polypeptide(L)'
;MLDPAKYLIVRARLAAWRDVLVERGAACDVEITGVAPMIEAAPPERVARWEPTAPGALPLTLGYRGVEGVAENIVDLGVGDPPVWIDASPHCGCDACDEGSGQLLTELDDVVEHVVSGDLVRVDGDGGHAQTTFRGASWNLPDGEALLRAAGRTPLPGYRVSIGAPWL
;
A
#
# COMPACT_ATOMS: atom_id res chain seq x y z
N MET A 1 20.91 11.76 -2.59
CA MET A 1 20.50 11.26 -1.27
C MET A 1 21.72 11.27 -0.38
N LEU A 2 21.72 12.13 0.62
CA LEU A 2 22.87 12.29 1.52
C LEU A 2 22.87 11.28 2.69
N ASP A 3 21.71 10.74 3.04
CA ASP A 3 21.55 9.76 4.11
C ASP A 3 20.34 8.83 3.85
N PRO A 4 20.54 7.67 3.19
CA PRO A 4 19.49 6.68 2.97
C PRO A 4 19.01 5.98 4.26
N ALA A 5 19.79 6.00 5.33
CA ALA A 5 19.45 5.29 6.56
C ALA A 5 18.30 5.96 7.33
N LYS A 6 18.06 7.26 7.08
CA LYS A 6 16.92 7.99 7.68
C LYS A 6 15.56 7.35 7.37
N TYR A 7 15.42 6.65 6.24
CA TYR A 7 14.17 6.02 5.82
C TYR A 7 13.87 4.68 6.51
N LEU A 8 14.80 4.15 7.31
CA LEU A 8 14.55 2.97 8.16
C LEU A 8 13.40 3.20 9.18
N ILE A 9 13.04 4.47 9.44
CA ILE A 9 11.90 4.83 10.29
C ILE A 9 10.56 4.32 9.75
N VAL A 10 10.42 4.17 8.43
CA VAL A 10 9.21 3.64 7.76
C VAL A 10 8.91 2.22 8.26
N ARG A 11 9.93 1.37 8.33
CA ARG A 11 9.81 0.01 8.87
C ARG A 11 9.36 0.01 10.33
N ALA A 12 9.96 0.88 11.16
CA ALA A 12 9.59 0.99 12.56
C ALA A 12 8.13 1.42 12.74
N ARG A 13 7.64 2.34 11.88
CA ARG A 13 6.25 2.79 11.91
C ARG A 13 5.27 1.68 11.49
N LEU A 14 5.58 0.93 10.44
CA LEU A 14 4.76 -0.21 10.02
C LEU A 14 4.72 -1.32 11.07
N ALA A 15 5.83 -1.57 11.77
CA ALA A 15 5.83 -2.51 12.90
C ALA A 15 4.86 -2.05 14.00
N ALA A 16 4.82 -0.76 14.32
CA ALA A 16 3.87 -0.23 15.30
C ALA A 16 2.41 -0.38 14.85
N TRP A 17 2.10 -0.15 13.57
CA TRP A 17 0.77 -0.40 13.01
C TRP A 17 0.35 -1.87 13.13
N ARG A 18 1.25 -2.77 12.72
CA ARG A 18 1.02 -4.22 12.87
C ARG A 18 0.68 -4.56 14.31
N ASP A 19 1.51 -4.12 15.26
CA ASP A 19 1.35 -4.48 16.67
C ASP A 19 -0.03 -4.02 17.17
N VAL A 20 -0.46 -2.79 16.84
CA VAL A 20 -1.80 -2.28 17.19
C VAL A 20 -2.92 -3.08 16.54
N LEU A 21 -2.81 -3.42 15.26
CA LEU A 21 -3.85 -4.18 14.53
C LEU A 21 -3.97 -5.61 15.08
N VAL A 22 -2.85 -6.26 15.40
CA VAL A 22 -2.81 -7.60 15.99
C VAL A 22 -3.35 -7.57 17.43
N GLU A 23 -2.92 -6.62 18.26
CA GLU A 23 -3.40 -6.47 19.64
C GLU A 23 -4.90 -6.23 19.71
N ARG A 24 -5.47 -5.52 18.73
CA ARG A 24 -6.91 -5.29 18.60
C ARG A 24 -7.68 -6.47 18.00
N GLY A 25 -6.99 -7.52 17.55
CA GLY A 25 -7.60 -8.65 16.84
C GLY A 25 -8.15 -8.28 15.46
N ALA A 26 -7.73 -7.14 14.90
CA ALA A 26 -8.11 -6.68 13.56
C ALA A 26 -7.37 -7.43 12.46
N ALA A 27 -6.19 -7.98 12.78
CA ALA A 27 -5.35 -8.69 11.82
C ALA A 27 -4.51 -9.80 12.45
N CYS A 28 -4.08 -10.73 11.61
CA CYS A 28 -3.02 -11.70 11.88
C CYS A 28 -1.80 -11.36 11.04
N ASP A 29 -0.60 -11.40 11.64
CA ASP A 29 0.65 -11.27 10.91
C ASP A 29 1.03 -12.61 10.27
N VAL A 30 1.21 -12.61 8.96
CA VAL A 30 1.63 -13.78 8.19
C VAL A 30 2.87 -13.38 7.40
N GLU A 31 3.99 -14.02 7.74
CA GLU A 31 5.19 -13.94 6.92
C GLU A 31 4.96 -14.79 5.67
N ILE A 32 5.07 -14.16 4.49
CA ILE A 32 4.91 -14.88 3.22
C ILE A 32 6.24 -15.00 2.53
N THR A 33 6.59 -16.25 2.22
CA THR A 33 7.70 -16.57 1.33
C THR A 33 7.19 -16.70 -0.11
N GLY A 34 7.89 -16.08 -1.07
CA GLY A 34 7.61 -16.30 -2.49
C GLY A 34 6.47 -15.48 -3.11
N VAL A 35 6.17 -14.28 -2.59
CA VAL A 35 5.17 -13.40 -3.22
C VAL A 35 5.67 -12.94 -4.59
N ALA A 36 4.95 -13.32 -5.65
CA ALA A 36 5.08 -12.75 -6.99
C ALA A 36 4.90 -11.22 -6.94
N PRO A 37 5.50 -10.44 -7.85
CA PRO A 37 6.00 -9.11 -7.51
C PRO A 37 4.88 -8.10 -7.22
N MET A 38 4.98 -7.45 -6.05
CA MET A 38 4.41 -6.13 -5.83
C MET A 38 5.27 -5.11 -6.60
N ILE A 39 4.91 -4.89 -7.87
CA ILE A 39 5.40 -3.83 -8.78
C ILE A 39 6.90 -3.78 -9.15
N GLU A 40 7.14 -3.05 -10.24
CA GLU A 40 7.90 -3.38 -11.46
C GLU A 40 9.44 -3.25 -11.41
N ALA A 41 10.03 -2.77 -10.30
CA ALA A 41 11.45 -2.38 -10.32
C ALA A 41 12.43 -3.50 -9.95
N ALA A 42 12.19 -4.20 -8.84
CA ALA A 42 13.03 -5.28 -8.33
C ALA A 42 12.26 -6.12 -7.29
N PRO A 43 12.56 -7.42 -7.15
CA PRO A 43 11.93 -8.24 -6.12
C PRO A 43 12.28 -7.71 -4.70
N PRO A 44 11.32 -7.70 -3.77
CA PRO A 44 11.57 -7.30 -2.38
C PRO A 44 12.54 -8.25 -1.67
N GLU A 45 13.33 -7.70 -0.75
CA GLU A 45 14.24 -8.44 0.13
C GLU A 45 13.48 -9.21 1.20
N ARG A 46 12.37 -8.63 1.68
CA ARG A 46 11.45 -9.23 2.64
C ARG A 46 10.02 -8.88 2.28
N VAL A 47 9.11 -9.84 2.46
CA VAL A 47 7.67 -9.60 2.33
C VAL A 47 6.95 -9.97 3.63
N ALA A 48 6.08 -9.09 4.08
CA ALA A 48 5.14 -9.36 5.18
C ALA A 48 3.72 -9.15 4.68
N ARG A 49 2.75 -9.85 5.27
CA ARG A 49 1.33 -9.65 4.97
C ARG A 49 0.52 -9.62 6.26
N TRP A 50 -0.36 -8.64 6.35
CA TRP A 50 -1.33 -8.50 7.41
C TRP A 50 -2.68 -8.97 6.88
N GLU A 51 -3.16 -10.08 7.43
CA GLU A 51 -4.44 -10.69 7.07
C GLU A 51 -5.53 -10.14 7.99
N PRO A 52 -6.50 -9.36 7.50
CA PRO A 52 -7.59 -8.85 8.30
C PRO A 52 -8.50 -9.98 8.78
N THR A 53 -9.08 -9.81 9.97
CA THR A 53 -10.08 -10.73 10.52
C THR A 53 -11.50 -10.41 10.06
N ALA A 54 -11.75 -9.18 9.61
CA ALA A 54 -13.05 -8.72 9.13
C ALA A 54 -13.38 -9.24 7.72
N PRO A 55 -14.59 -9.78 7.48
CA PRO A 55 -15.00 -10.22 6.15
C PRO A 55 -15.02 -9.07 5.13
N GLY A 56 -14.42 -9.28 3.97
CA GLY A 56 -14.38 -8.30 2.88
C GLY A 56 -13.31 -7.21 3.04
N ALA A 57 -12.59 -7.17 4.16
CA ALA A 57 -11.41 -6.33 4.30
C ALA A 57 -10.29 -6.86 3.39
N LEU A 58 -9.56 -5.95 2.76
CA LEU A 58 -8.45 -6.32 1.88
C LEU A 58 -7.18 -6.55 2.71
N PRO A 59 -6.50 -7.70 2.55
CA PRO A 59 -5.18 -7.92 3.13
C PRO A 59 -4.16 -6.89 2.67
N LEU A 60 -3.28 -6.46 3.56
CA LEU A 60 -2.19 -5.52 3.27
C LEU A 60 -0.86 -6.27 3.19
N THR A 61 -0.19 -6.18 2.04
CA THR A 61 1.11 -6.78 1.77
C THR A 61 2.17 -5.68 1.72
N LEU A 62 3.32 -5.94 2.35
CA LEU A 62 4.43 -5.01 2.52
C LEU A 62 5.69 -5.62 1.91
N GLY A 63 6.20 -5.02 0.84
CA GLY A 63 7.45 -5.43 0.19
C GLY A 63 8.58 -4.49 0.58
N TYR A 64 9.54 -4.97 1.39
CA TYR A 64 10.70 -4.18 1.80
C TYR A 64 11.83 -4.31 0.79
N ARG A 65 12.43 -3.19 0.38
CA ARG A 65 13.57 -3.12 -0.55
C ARG A 65 14.68 -2.24 0.03
N GLY A 66 15.91 -2.55 -0.35
CA GLY A 66 17.07 -1.70 -0.10
C GLY A 66 17.48 -0.86 -1.30
N VAL A 67 17.94 0.37 -1.02
CA VAL A 67 18.47 1.33 -2.00
C VAL A 67 19.70 2.02 -1.43
N GLU A 68 20.68 2.31 -2.29
CA GLU A 68 21.96 2.95 -1.92
C GLU A 68 22.71 2.19 -0.80
N GLY A 69 22.68 0.86 -0.84
CA GLY A 69 23.40 -0.01 0.10
C GLY A 69 22.78 -0.10 1.51
N VAL A 70 21.61 0.48 1.73
CA VAL A 70 20.83 0.34 2.97
C VAL A 70 19.67 -0.61 2.71
N ALA A 71 19.64 -1.74 3.42
CA ALA A 71 18.57 -2.72 3.32
C ALA A 71 17.24 -2.18 3.88
N GLU A 72 16.12 -2.60 3.31
CA GLU A 72 14.76 -2.34 3.80
C GLU A 72 14.42 -0.86 4.10
N ASN A 73 15.02 0.09 3.38
CA ASN A 73 14.77 1.53 3.54
C ASN A 73 13.67 2.07 2.62
N ILE A 74 13.07 1.20 1.79
CA ILE A 74 11.86 1.47 1.01
C ILE A 74 10.85 0.36 1.29
N VAL A 75 9.57 0.71 1.36
CA VAL A 75 8.47 -0.25 1.40
C VAL A 75 7.51 0.02 0.24
N ASP A 76 7.17 -1.03 -0.49
CA ASP A 76 6.01 -1.04 -1.37
C ASP A 76 4.81 -1.55 -0.57
N LEU A 77 3.63 -0.97 -0.79
CA LEU A 77 2.36 -1.37 -0.20
C LEU A 77 1.43 -1.91 -1.28
N GLY A 78 0.79 -3.05 -1.01
CA GLY A 78 -0.16 -3.66 -1.93
C GLY A 78 -1.31 -4.34 -1.23
N VAL A 79 -2.45 -4.47 -1.89
CA VAL A 79 -3.68 -4.97 -1.28
C VAL A 79 -4.29 -6.17 -2.01
N GLY A 80 -5.05 -6.99 -1.29
CA GLY A 80 -5.83 -8.08 -1.88
C GLY A 80 -5.06 -9.37 -2.10
N ASP A 81 -5.69 -10.32 -2.78
CA ASP A 81 -5.11 -11.60 -3.17
C ASP A 81 -5.47 -11.94 -4.63
N PRO A 82 -4.51 -11.94 -5.57
CA PRO A 82 -3.10 -11.58 -5.39
C PRO A 82 -2.91 -10.09 -5.08
N PRO A 83 -1.81 -9.70 -4.41
CA PRO A 83 -1.58 -8.31 -4.03
C PRO A 83 -1.41 -7.40 -5.26
N VAL A 84 -2.14 -6.28 -5.27
CA VAL A 84 -1.96 -5.19 -6.24
C VAL A 84 -1.30 -4.00 -5.54
N TRP A 85 -0.24 -3.45 -6.10
CA TRP A 85 0.46 -2.30 -5.51
C TRP A 85 -0.42 -1.05 -5.52
N ILE A 86 -0.35 -0.29 -4.43
CA ILE A 86 -1.11 0.95 -4.25
C ILE A 86 -0.22 2.15 -3.94
N ASP A 87 0.95 1.94 -3.33
CA ASP A 87 1.87 3.02 -2.98
C ASP A 87 3.28 2.49 -2.65
N ALA A 88 4.26 3.39 -2.57
CA ALA A 88 5.60 3.13 -2.06
C ALA A 88 6.09 4.28 -1.16
N SER A 89 6.79 3.94 -0.08
CA SER A 89 7.33 4.91 0.88
C SER A 89 8.82 4.68 1.13
N PRO A 90 9.69 5.70 1.00
CA PRO A 90 9.40 7.01 0.40
C PRO A 90 9.07 6.90 -1.10
N HIS A 91 8.19 7.76 -1.59
CA HIS A 91 7.85 7.85 -3.02
C HIS A 91 9.04 8.31 -3.87
N CYS A 92 9.93 9.13 -3.28
CA CYS A 92 11.15 9.62 -3.90
C CYS A 92 12.27 9.71 -2.85
N GLY A 93 13.43 9.13 -3.13
CA GLY A 93 14.58 9.14 -2.23
C GLY A 93 15.50 10.35 -2.38
N CYS A 94 15.19 11.31 -3.27
CA CYS A 94 16.06 12.45 -3.52
C CYS A 94 15.90 13.54 -2.43
N ASP A 95 16.98 14.27 -2.15
CA ASP A 95 16.96 15.30 -1.10
C ASP A 95 16.06 16.49 -1.47
N ALA A 96 15.72 16.68 -2.75
CA ALA A 96 14.79 17.70 -3.19
C ALA A 96 13.31 17.37 -2.89
N CYS A 97 12.99 16.09 -2.68
CA CYS A 97 11.66 15.61 -2.29
C CYS A 97 11.59 15.25 -0.80
N ASP A 98 12.66 15.49 -0.04
CA ASP A 98 12.71 15.16 1.38
C ASP A 98 12.06 16.28 2.21
N GLU A 99 10.77 16.12 2.51
CA GLU A 99 10.01 17.00 3.40
C GLU A 99 10.25 16.67 4.90
N GLY A 100 11.15 15.73 5.19
CA GLY A 100 11.47 15.27 6.52
C GLY A 100 10.59 14.12 7.01
N SER A 101 11.03 13.49 8.12
CA SER A 101 10.40 12.28 8.64
C SER A 101 8.97 12.48 9.15
N GLY A 102 8.62 13.67 9.65
CA GLY A 102 7.27 13.94 10.14
C GLY A 102 6.22 13.82 9.03
N GLN A 103 6.49 14.43 7.88
CA GLN A 103 5.60 14.35 6.73
C GLN A 103 5.59 12.94 6.15
N LEU A 104 6.75 12.30 6.00
CA LEU A 104 6.88 10.92 5.53
C LEU A 104 6.02 9.94 6.34
N LEU A 105 6.07 10.06 7.68
CA LEU A 105 5.30 9.19 8.56
C LEU A 105 3.80 9.49 8.51
N THR A 106 3.43 10.76 8.38
CA THR A 106 2.02 11.15 8.22
C THR A 106 1.44 10.55 6.94
N GLU A 107 2.15 10.63 5.82
CA GLU A 107 1.68 10.05 4.55
C GLU A 107 1.60 8.53 4.61
N LEU A 108 2.58 7.88 5.24
CA LEU A 108 2.54 6.44 5.46
C LEU A 108 1.35 6.03 6.33
N ASP A 109 1.07 6.78 7.40
CA ASP A 109 -0.08 6.55 8.27
C ASP A 109 -1.39 6.73 7.51
N ASP A 110 -1.51 7.79 6.72
CA ASP A 110 -2.70 8.08 5.93
C ASP A 110 -2.99 6.94 4.92
N VAL A 111 -1.95 6.37 4.28
CA VAL A 111 -2.10 5.23 3.37
C VAL A 111 -2.57 3.98 4.11
N VAL A 112 -1.98 3.67 5.27
CA VAL A 112 -2.38 2.51 6.08
C VAL A 112 -3.81 2.69 6.60
N GLU A 113 -4.15 3.88 7.08
CA GLU A 113 -5.49 4.24 7.54
C GLU A 113 -6.53 4.08 6.42
N HIS A 114 -6.23 4.57 5.21
CA HIS A 114 -7.12 4.45 4.05
C HIS A 114 -7.46 3.00 3.67
N VAL A 115 -6.54 2.07 3.93
CA VAL A 115 -6.78 0.62 3.74
C VAL A 115 -7.58 0.04 4.91
N VAL A 116 -7.17 0.36 6.14
CA VAL A 116 -7.77 -0.18 7.38
C VAL A 116 -9.22 0.31 7.56
N SER A 117 -9.53 1.54 7.15
CA SER A 117 -10.89 2.12 7.17
C SER A 117 -11.80 1.53 6.09
N GLY A 118 -11.26 0.81 5.10
CA GLY A 118 -12.01 0.32 3.95
C GLY A 118 -12.31 1.40 2.90
N ASP A 119 -11.66 2.56 2.96
CA ASP A 119 -11.90 3.64 2.00
C ASP A 119 -11.23 3.38 0.63
N LEU A 120 -10.37 2.36 0.54
CA LEU A 120 -9.71 1.99 -0.71
C LEU A 120 -10.69 1.39 -1.72
N VAL A 121 -10.82 2.08 -2.85
CA VAL A 121 -11.36 1.58 -4.10
C VAL A 121 -10.25 1.64 -5.15
N ARG A 122 -9.98 0.52 -5.81
CA ARG A 122 -9.04 0.43 -6.93
C ARG A 122 -9.68 -0.28 -8.12
N VAL A 123 -9.44 0.26 -9.29
CA VAL A 123 -9.87 -0.28 -10.59
C VAL A 123 -8.62 -0.45 -11.45
N ASP A 124 -8.28 -1.68 -11.79
CA ASP A 124 -7.19 -2.04 -12.70
C ASP A 124 -7.75 -2.38 -14.07
N GLY A 125 -7.12 -1.88 -15.13
CA GLY A 125 -7.46 -2.14 -16.54
C GLY A 125 -6.20 -2.37 -17.38
N ASP A 126 -6.38 -2.48 -18.70
CA ASP A 126 -5.24 -2.63 -19.60
C ASP A 126 -4.34 -1.39 -19.55
N GLY A 127 -3.07 -1.58 -19.19
CA GLY A 127 -2.05 -0.53 -19.13
C GLY A 127 -2.20 0.51 -18.02
N GLY A 128 -3.12 0.33 -17.05
CA GLY A 128 -3.31 1.35 -16.02
C GLY A 128 -4.23 0.99 -14.87
N HIS A 129 -4.36 1.94 -13.95
CA HIS A 129 -5.28 1.88 -12.82
C HIS A 129 -5.93 3.24 -12.51
N ALA A 130 -6.98 3.18 -11.73
CA ALA A 130 -7.55 4.30 -10.99
C ALA A 130 -7.73 3.85 -9.53
N GLN A 131 -7.41 4.71 -8.56
CA GLN A 131 -7.64 4.40 -7.15
C GLN A 131 -8.03 5.66 -6.35
N THR A 132 -8.80 5.46 -5.30
CA THR A 132 -8.93 6.44 -4.22
C THR A 132 -7.63 6.51 -3.43
N THR A 133 -7.31 7.69 -2.91
CA THR A 133 -6.20 7.90 -1.98
C THR A 133 -6.69 8.74 -0.81
N PHE A 134 -5.91 8.79 0.26
CA PHE A 134 -6.20 9.68 1.39
C PHE A 134 -6.32 11.16 1.00
N ARG A 135 -5.72 11.57 -0.13
CA ARG A 135 -5.80 12.94 -0.67
C ARG A 135 -6.89 13.12 -1.75
N GLY A 136 -7.66 12.08 -2.06
CA GLY A 136 -8.68 12.10 -3.11
C GLY A 136 -8.61 10.86 -3.99
N ALA A 137 -8.05 11.00 -5.19
CA ALA A 137 -7.91 9.89 -6.14
C ALA A 137 -6.74 10.14 -7.11
N SER A 138 -6.17 9.06 -7.63
CA SER A 138 -5.17 9.06 -8.69
C SER A 138 -5.56 8.08 -9.79
N TRP A 139 -5.24 8.40 -11.05
CA TRP A 139 -5.51 7.51 -12.17
C TRP A 139 -4.61 7.81 -13.36
N ASN A 140 -4.31 6.76 -14.11
CA ASN A 140 -3.76 6.86 -15.46
C ASN A 140 -4.63 6.11 -16.50
N LEU A 141 -5.71 5.47 -16.07
CA LEU A 141 -6.76 4.99 -16.96
C LEU A 141 -7.57 6.15 -17.55
N PRO A 142 -8.04 6.02 -18.80
CA PRO A 142 -9.11 6.86 -19.32
C PRO A 142 -10.34 6.79 -18.40
N ASP A 143 -11.01 7.92 -18.21
CA ASP A 143 -12.23 8.04 -17.40
C ASP A 143 -12.11 7.50 -15.95
N GLY A 144 -10.90 7.54 -15.37
CA GLY A 144 -10.61 7.00 -14.04
C GLY A 144 -11.57 7.47 -12.93
N GLU A 145 -11.93 8.75 -12.92
CA GLU A 145 -12.91 9.29 -11.96
C GLU A 145 -14.30 8.65 -12.12
N ALA A 146 -14.76 8.44 -13.36
CA ALA A 146 -16.03 7.78 -13.62
C ALA A 146 -15.99 6.30 -13.23
N LEU A 147 -14.86 5.62 -13.49
CA LEU A 147 -14.64 4.24 -13.08
C LEU A 147 -14.70 4.09 -11.56
N LEU A 148 -14.04 4.97 -10.81
CA LEU A 148 -14.07 4.96 -9.35
C LEU A 148 -15.48 5.21 -8.79
N ARG A 149 -16.25 6.12 -9.39
CA ARG A 149 -17.64 6.37 -8.99
C ARG A 149 -18.57 5.18 -9.28
N ALA A 150 -18.28 4.42 -10.33
CA ALA A 150 -19.06 3.26 -10.74
C ALA A 150 -18.68 1.99 -9.96
N ALA A 151 -17.45 1.91 -9.45
CA ALA A 151 -16.94 0.78 -8.68
C ALA A 151 -17.86 0.47 -7.48
N GLY A 152 -18.21 -0.82 -7.32
CA GLY A 152 -19.11 -1.30 -6.28
C GLY A 152 -20.60 -1.02 -6.51
N ARG A 153 -20.96 -0.25 -7.54
CA ARG A 153 -22.36 0.07 -7.88
C ARG A 153 -22.84 -0.66 -9.14
N THR A 154 -21.95 -0.89 -10.08
CA THR A 154 -22.25 -1.52 -11.37
C THR A 154 -21.06 -2.40 -11.80
N PRO A 155 -21.30 -3.52 -12.50
CA PRO A 155 -20.22 -4.28 -13.11
C PRO A 155 -19.38 -3.39 -14.05
N LEU A 156 -18.07 -3.58 -14.03
CA LEU A 156 -17.12 -2.93 -14.94
C LEU A 156 -16.43 -3.99 -15.81
N PRO A 157 -17.03 -4.40 -16.94
CA PRO A 157 -16.46 -5.42 -17.81
C PRO A 157 -15.07 -5.01 -18.30
N GLY A 158 -14.10 -5.92 -18.22
CA GLY A 158 -12.72 -5.65 -18.62
C GLY A 158 -11.84 -5.01 -17.55
N TYR A 159 -12.39 -4.73 -16.36
CA TYR A 159 -11.64 -4.19 -15.23
C TYR A 159 -11.62 -5.16 -14.05
N ARG A 160 -10.52 -5.17 -13.31
CA ARG A 160 -10.46 -5.77 -11.96
C ARG A 160 -10.78 -4.67 -10.96
N VAL A 161 -11.69 -4.95 -10.03
CA VAL A 161 -12.11 -4.00 -9.00
C VAL A 161 -11.78 -4.56 -7.63
N SER A 162 -11.02 -3.81 -6.84
CA SER A 162 -10.68 -4.11 -5.46
C SER A 162 -11.32 -3.06 -4.55
N ILE A 163 -12.17 -3.50 -3.62
CA ILE A 163 -12.85 -2.64 -2.65
C ILE A 163 -12.63 -3.24 -1.27
N GLY A 164 -12.11 -2.45 -0.34
CA GLY A 164 -11.95 -2.87 1.06
C GLY A 164 -13.22 -2.64 1.87
N ALA A 165 -13.52 -3.58 2.77
CA ALA A 165 -14.32 -3.27 3.94
C ALA A 165 -13.41 -2.79 5.09
N PRO A 166 -13.95 -2.07 6.09
CA PRO A 166 -13.22 -1.71 7.29
C PRO A 166 -12.69 -2.96 8.02
N TRP A 167 -11.50 -2.85 8.61
CA TRP A 167 -10.89 -3.92 9.42
C TRP A 167 -11.48 -4.01 10.84
N LEU A 168 -12.23 -2.98 11.28
CA LEU A 168 -12.79 -2.80 12.61
C LEU A 168 -14.24 -2.31 12.57
#